data_AF-A0A936QA16-F1
#
_entry.id   AF-A0A936QA16-F1
#
_cell.length_a   1.000
_cell.length_b   1.000
_cell.length_c   1.000
_cell.angle_alpha   90.00
_cell.angle_beta   90.00
_cell.angle_gamma   90.00
#
_symmetry.space_group_name_H-M   'P 1'
#
loop_
_entity.id
_entity.type
_entity.pdbx_description
1 polymer ?
#
loop_
_entity_poly.entity_id
_entity_poly.type
_entity_poly.pdbx_seq_one_letter_code
_entity_poly.pdbx_strand_id
1 'polypeptide(L)'
;MELDDLKRPWEDQDRKLDASLRLNARLLHDSVLAKADTATKRLSRLLWLGLVMNFAAALLTGSFLANHISEARFVIPAAGLHLSVIALLVASIRQLVAIGTLDYDAPIVVIQKRLESLRVERIRATKWTLLCSPLLWTPLLIVALKGLFGVDAYETCGAGFLIANLLFGVLVILLAVWISRRYAARMGRSPFVQRLMRDLAGDSLNAAAGFLRSISRFEEDESRA
;
A
#
# COMPACT_ATOMS: atom_id res chain seq x y z
N MET A 1 11.17 -66.39 -2.82
CA MET A 1 10.90 -64.98 -3.11
C MET A 1 12.23 -64.27 -3.01
N GLU A 2 12.80 -63.90 -4.16
CA GLU A 2 14.09 -63.21 -4.18
C GLU A 2 13.90 -61.74 -3.82
N LEU A 3 14.86 -61.18 -3.07
CA LEU A 3 14.87 -59.76 -2.69
C LEU A 3 14.75 -58.82 -3.89
N ASP A 4 15.18 -59.27 -5.07
CA ASP A 4 15.10 -58.52 -6.32
C ASP A 4 13.66 -58.35 -6.85
N ASP A 5 12.74 -59.27 -6.52
CA ASP A 5 11.32 -59.16 -6.90
C ASP A 5 10.59 -58.05 -6.11
N LEU A 6 11.07 -57.71 -4.91
CA LEU A 6 10.51 -56.62 -4.09
C LEU A 6 11.16 -55.27 -4.38
N LYS A 7 12.38 -55.27 -4.93
CA LYS A 7 13.15 -54.06 -5.22
C LYS A 7 12.59 -53.27 -6.41
N ARG A 8 12.19 -53.97 -7.48
CA ARG A 8 11.62 -53.37 -8.69
C ARG A 8 10.30 -52.61 -8.45
N PRO A 9 9.29 -53.19 -7.77
CA PRO A 9 8.06 -52.48 -7.43
C PRO A 9 8.29 -51.24 -6.57
N TRP A 10 9.30 -51.30 -5.70
CA TRP A 10 9.63 -50.22 -4.79
C TRP A 10 10.30 -49.04 -5.51
N GLU A 11 11.25 -49.30 -6.39
CA GLU A 11 11.85 -48.26 -7.27
C GLU A 11 10.82 -47.65 -8.23
N ASP A 12 9.85 -48.42 -8.71
CA ASP A 12 8.75 -47.93 -9.53
C ASP A 12 7.76 -47.06 -8.74
N GLN A 13 7.46 -47.43 -7.49
CA GLN A 13 6.66 -46.61 -6.59
C GLN A 13 7.38 -45.32 -6.22
N ASP A 14 8.68 -45.39 -5.93
CA ASP A 14 9.51 -44.24 -5.61
C ASP A 14 9.51 -43.25 -6.77
N ARG A 15 9.78 -43.71 -8.00
CA ARG A 15 9.66 -42.88 -9.22
C ARG A 15 8.29 -42.23 -9.39
N LYS A 16 7.20 -42.96 -9.12
CA LYS A 16 5.83 -42.43 -9.24
C LYS A 16 5.54 -41.39 -8.16
N LEU A 17 6.01 -41.61 -6.94
CA LEU A 17 5.89 -40.67 -5.83
C LEU A 17 6.65 -39.39 -6.13
N ASP A 18 7.87 -39.53 -6.63
CA ASP A 18 8.77 -38.44 -6.98
C ASP A 18 8.25 -37.61 -8.17
N ALA A 19 7.63 -38.27 -9.16
CA ALA A 19 6.93 -37.60 -10.26
C ALA A 19 5.67 -36.86 -9.77
N SER A 20 4.92 -37.45 -8.84
CA SER A 20 3.72 -36.84 -8.24
C SER A 20 4.08 -35.63 -7.38
N LEU A 21 5.15 -35.70 -6.58
CA LEU A 21 5.69 -34.60 -5.79
C LEU A 21 6.12 -33.43 -6.67
N ARG A 22 6.90 -33.69 -7.72
CA ARG A 22 7.32 -32.65 -8.68
C ARG A 22 6.13 -32.00 -9.40
N LEU A 23 5.12 -32.79 -9.76
CA LEU A 23 3.90 -32.27 -10.40
C LEU A 23 3.09 -31.41 -9.43
N ASN A 24 2.90 -31.86 -8.19
CA ASN A 24 2.21 -31.09 -7.15
C ASN A 24 2.97 -29.81 -6.81
N ALA A 25 4.30 -29.84 -6.72
CA ALA A 25 5.13 -28.66 -6.53
C ALA A 25 4.94 -27.65 -7.67
N ARG A 26 4.91 -28.10 -8.94
CA ARG A 26 4.61 -27.25 -10.09
C ARG A 26 3.19 -26.68 -10.07
N LEU A 27 2.18 -27.50 -9.80
CA LEU A 27 0.78 -27.04 -9.74
C LEU A 27 0.56 -26.05 -8.59
N LEU A 28 1.21 -26.27 -7.45
CA LEU A 28 1.24 -25.32 -6.36
C LEU A 28 1.89 -24.02 -6.84
N HIS A 29 3.10 -24.06 -7.39
CA HIS A 29 3.79 -22.89 -7.94
C HIS A 29 2.89 -22.09 -8.91
N ASP A 30 2.30 -22.73 -9.91
CA ASP A 30 1.47 -22.06 -10.92
C ASP A 30 0.18 -21.47 -10.30
N SER A 31 -0.45 -22.18 -9.36
CA SER A 31 -1.64 -21.68 -8.65
C SER A 31 -1.31 -20.46 -7.76
N VAL A 32 -0.07 -20.39 -7.28
CA VAL A 32 0.45 -19.32 -6.42
C VAL A 32 0.75 -18.07 -7.23
N LEU A 33 1.37 -18.25 -8.39
CA LEU A 33 1.57 -17.17 -9.34
C LEU A 33 0.24 -16.60 -9.82
N ALA A 34 -0.74 -17.46 -10.16
CA ALA A 34 -2.06 -17.01 -10.61
C ALA A 34 -2.83 -16.21 -9.54
N LYS A 35 -2.74 -16.61 -8.26
CA LYS A 35 -3.35 -15.87 -7.14
C LYS A 35 -2.63 -14.56 -6.86
N ALA A 36 -1.29 -14.54 -6.88
CA ALA A 36 -0.50 -13.34 -6.72
C ALA A 36 -0.77 -12.33 -7.86
N ASP A 37 -0.87 -12.81 -9.10
CA ASP A 37 -1.23 -12.03 -10.28
C ASP A 37 -2.65 -11.44 -10.16
N THR A 38 -3.64 -12.23 -9.76
CA THR A 38 -5.02 -11.74 -9.59
C THR A 38 -5.13 -10.66 -8.49
N ALA A 39 -4.45 -10.88 -7.36
CA ALA A 39 -4.41 -9.95 -6.23
C ALA A 39 -3.70 -8.64 -6.58
N THR A 40 -2.58 -8.71 -7.32
CA THR A 40 -1.83 -7.54 -7.79
C THR A 40 -2.56 -6.79 -8.91
N LYS A 41 -3.32 -7.45 -9.79
CA LYS A 41 -4.17 -6.80 -10.81
C LYS A 41 -5.26 -5.91 -10.21
N ARG A 42 -5.92 -6.35 -9.13
CA ARG A 42 -6.91 -5.51 -8.43
C ARG A 42 -6.25 -4.27 -7.82
N LEU A 43 -5.11 -4.45 -7.16
CA LEU A 43 -4.34 -3.34 -6.59
C LEU A 43 -3.87 -2.37 -7.68
N SER A 44 -3.32 -2.90 -8.77
CA SER A 44 -2.86 -2.11 -9.93
C SER A 44 -3.98 -1.25 -10.50
N ARG A 45 -5.20 -1.80 -10.68
CA ARG A 45 -6.37 -0.99 -11.12
C ARG A 45 -6.68 0.17 -10.18
N LEU A 46 -6.65 -0.06 -8.86
CA LEU A 46 -6.88 1.01 -7.89
C LEU A 46 -5.77 2.06 -7.91
N LEU A 47 -4.52 1.65 -8.08
CA LEU A 47 -3.38 2.56 -8.20
C LEU A 47 -3.42 3.37 -9.49
N TRP A 48 -3.84 2.78 -10.60
CA TRP A 48 -4.07 3.50 -11.85
C TRP A 48 -5.18 4.55 -11.71
N LEU A 49 -6.31 4.19 -11.10
CA LEU A 49 -7.38 5.16 -10.82
C LEU A 49 -6.86 6.30 -9.93
N GLY A 50 -6.15 5.96 -8.86
CA GLY A 50 -5.51 6.94 -7.98
C GLY A 50 -4.50 7.82 -8.70
N LEU A 51 -3.70 7.26 -9.61
CA LEU A 51 -2.72 8.00 -10.40
C LEU A 51 -3.39 9.04 -11.30
N VAL A 52 -4.45 8.65 -12.03
CA VAL A 52 -5.22 9.57 -12.89
C VAL A 52 -5.84 10.70 -12.07
N MET A 53 -6.44 10.37 -10.92
CA MET A 53 -7.02 11.36 -10.01
C MET A 53 -5.95 12.32 -9.45
N ASN A 54 -4.81 11.79 -8.99
CA ASN A 54 -3.69 12.59 -8.49
C ASN A 54 -3.08 13.47 -9.59
N PHE A 55 -3.00 12.97 -10.82
CA PHE A 55 -2.51 13.74 -11.95
C PHE A 55 -3.45 14.91 -12.28
N ALA A 56 -4.75 14.68 -12.34
CA ALA A 56 -5.75 15.75 -12.51
C ALA A 56 -5.67 16.77 -11.37
N ALA A 57 -5.56 16.32 -10.12
CA ALA A 57 -5.40 17.20 -8.96
C ALA A 57 -4.09 18.00 -9.03
N ALA A 58 -3.00 17.42 -9.54
CA ALA A 58 -1.72 18.13 -9.70
C ALA A 58 -1.84 19.25 -10.73
N LEU A 59 -2.53 19.01 -11.85
CA LEU A 59 -2.80 20.04 -12.86
C LEU A 59 -3.67 21.17 -12.29
N LEU A 60 -4.73 20.84 -11.55
CA LEU A 60 -5.62 21.83 -10.95
C LEU A 60 -4.89 22.69 -9.91
N THR A 61 -4.18 22.06 -8.98
CA THR A 61 -3.44 22.77 -7.93
C THR A 61 -2.25 23.57 -8.49
N GLY A 62 -1.56 23.04 -9.51
CA GLY A 62 -0.48 23.74 -10.20
C GLY A 62 -0.98 24.96 -10.99
N SER A 63 -2.08 24.81 -11.72
CA SER A 63 -2.74 25.92 -12.43
C SER A 63 -3.23 26.99 -11.46
N PHE A 64 -3.87 26.60 -10.36
CA PHE A 64 -4.30 27.52 -9.31
C PHE A 64 -3.14 28.32 -8.73
N LEU A 65 -2.03 27.64 -8.43
CA LEU A 65 -0.82 28.26 -7.89
C LEU A 65 -0.20 29.27 -8.87
N ALA A 66 -0.16 28.95 -10.17
CA ALA A 66 0.33 29.85 -11.20
C ALA A 66 -0.55 31.11 -11.31
N ASN A 67 -1.87 30.96 -11.26
CA ASN A 67 -2.82 32.07 -11.38
C ASN A 67 -2.83 33.00 -10.15
N HIS A 68 -2.48 32.48 -8.96
CA HIS A 68 -2.53 33.24 -7.70
C HIS A 68 -1.13 33.44 -7.08
N ILE A 69 -0.06 33.38 -7.89
CA ILE A 69 1.32 33.45 -7.40
C ILE A 69 1.66 34.80 -6.72
N SER A 70 0.93 35.87 -7.08
CA SER A 70 1.06 37.20 -6.48
C SER A 70 0.31 37.34 -5.15
N GLU A 71 -0.57 36.39 -4.80
CA GLU A 71 -1.40 36.44 -3.61
C GLU A 71 -0.87 35.47 -2.54
N ALA A 72 0.04 35.94 -1.69
CA ALA A 72 0.71 35.13 -0.66
C ALA A 72 -0.25 34.30 0.22
N ARG A 73 -1.46 34.84 0.48
CA ARG A 73 -2.54 34.14 1.22
C ARG A 73 -2.96 32.82 0.56
N PHE A 74 -2.97 32.75 -0.77
CA PHE A 74 -3.35 31.55 -1.51
C PHE A 74 -2.15 30.67 -1.86
N VAL A 75 -0.96 31.26 -2.03
CA VAL A 75 0.27 30.54 -2.38
C VAL A 75 0.65 29.50 -1.32
N ILE A 76 0.66 29.87 -0.04
CA ILE A 76 1.09 28.96 1.03
C ILE A 76 0.21 27.70 1.11
N PRO A 77 -1.13 27.80 1.22
CA PRO A 77 -1.99 26.61 1.23
C PRO A 77 -1.94 25.85 -0.10
N ALA A 78 -1.93 26.54 -1.25
CA ALA A 78 -1.87 25.88 -2.55
C ALA A 78 -0.56 25.11 -2.75
N ALA A 79 0.59 25.66 -2.34
CA ALA A 79 1.88 24.99 -2.42
C ALA A 79 1.94 23.74 -1.53
N GLY A 80 1.45 23.84 -0.28
CA GLY A 80 1.37 22.69 0.63
C GLY A 80 0.49 21.56 0.08
N LEU A 81 -0.67 21.93 -0.47
CA LEU A 81 -1.58 20.99 -1.13
C LEU A 81 -0.94 20.37 -2.38
N HIS A 82 -0.33 21.19 -3.24
CA HIS A 82 0.32 20.74 -4.47
C HIS A 82 1.46 19.76 -4.17
N LEU A 83 2.34 20.08 -3.22
CA LEU A 83 3.42 19.19 -2.78
C LEU A 83 2.88 17.85 -2.27
N SER A 84 1.77 17.87 -1.54
CA SER A 84 1.12 16.65 -1.04
C SER A 84 0.57 15.79 -2.18
N VAL A 85 -0.06 16.41 -3.17
CA VAL A 85 -0.54 15.72 -4.37
C VAL A 85 0.62 15.11 -5.17
N ILE A 86 1.72 15.84 -5.35
CA ILE A 86 2.93 15.33 -6.01
C ILE A 86 3.51 14.13 -5.24
N ALA A 87 3.56 14.19 -3.90
CA ALA A 87 4.04 13.07 -3.09
C ALA A 87 3.17 11.81 -3.27
N LEU A 88 1.84 11.95 -3.32
CA LEU A 88 0.91 10.85 -3.59
C LEU A 88 1.08 10.28 -5.00
N LEU A 89 1.33 11.15 -5.99
CA LEU A 89 1.60 10.76 -7.37
C LEU A 89 2.88 9.93 -7.47
N VAL A 90 3.97 10.41 -6.86
CA VAL A 90 5.26 9.66 -6.80
C VAL A 90 5.09 8.33 -6.10
N ALA A 91 4.37 8.28 -4.97
CA ALA A 91 4.11 7.03 -4.26
C ALA A 91 3.30 6.04 -5.11
N SER A 92 2.31 6.54 -5.88
CA SER A 92 1.50 5.71 -6.77
C SER A 92 2.34 5.13 -7.91
N ILE A 93 3.22 5.93 -8.53
CA ILE A 93 4.14 5.48 -9.57
C ILE A 93 5.12 4.43 -9.02
N ARG A 94 5.73 4.67 -7.85
CA ARG A 94 6.65 3.70 -7.24
C ARG A 94 5.98 2.35 -6.99
N GLN A 95 4.76 2.36 -6.47
CA GLN A 95 3.99 1.12 -6.26
C GLN A 95 3.65 0.43 -7.57
N LEU A 96 3.27 1.17 -8.62
CA LEU A 96 3.00 0.60 -9.95
C LEU A 96 4.25 -0.02 -10.58
N VAL A 97 5.40 0.65 -10.51
CA VAL A 97 6.68 0.13 -11.02
C VAL A 97 7.12 -1.10 -10.24
N ALA A 98 6.98 -1.09 -8.91
CA ALA A 98 7.32 -2.23 -8.07
C ALA A 98 6.39 -3.44 -8.32
N ILE A 99 5.12 -3.21 -8.67
CA ILE A 99 4.23 -4.28 -9.13
C ILE A 99 4.62 -4.78 -10.53
N GLY A 100 4.91 -3.87 -11.46
CA GLY A 100 5.25 -4.24 -12.85
C GLY A 100 6.61 -4.93 -13.00
N THR A 101 7.49 -4.81 -12.02
CA THR A 101 8.82 -5.46 -11.99
C THR A 101 8.84 -6.76 -11.19
N LEU A 102 7.68 -7.24 -10.70
CA LEU A 102 7.58 -8.57 -10.09
C LEU A 102 7.88 -9.62 -11.15
N ASP A 103 9.08 -10.19 -11.06
CA ASP A 103 9.44 -11.39 -11.78
C ASP A 103 8.86 -12.59 -11.04
N TYR A 104 7.90 -13.24 -11.67
CA TYR A 104 7.17 -14.38 -11.12
C TYR A 104 7.94 -15.70 -11.31
N ASP A 105 9.02 -15.70 -12.08
CA ASP A 105 9.92 -16.85 -12.23
C ASP A 105 11.06 -16.84 -11.17
N ALA A 106 11.12 -15.80 -10.34
CA ALA A 106 12.08 -15.67 -9.26
C ALA A 106 11.74 -16.59 -8.06
N PRO A 107 12.74 -16.96 -7.22
CA PRO A 107 12.49 -17.76 -6.03
C PRO A 107 11.39 -17.15 -5.14
N ILE A 108 10.52 -17.99 -4.58
CA ILE A 108 9.36 -17.59 -3.77
C ILE A 108 9.73 -16.58 -2.67
N VAL A 109 10.88 -16.77 -2.02
CA VAL A 109 11.41 -15.88 -0.97
C VAL A 109 11.67 -14.45 -1.50
N VAL A 110 12.13 -14.31 -2.75
CA VAL A 110 12.35 -13.01 -3.40
C VAL A 110 11.02 -12.31 -3.66
N ILE A 111 10.03 -13.04 -4.16
CA ILE A 111 8.67 -12.52 -4.42
C ILE A 111 8.02 -12.07 -3.10
N GLN A 112 8.12 -12.88 -2.04
CA GLN A 112 7.64 -12.52 -0.70
C GLN A 112 8.27 -11.23 -0.18
N LYS A 113 9.60 -11.11 -0.29
CA LYS A 113 10.32 -9.91 0.18
C LYS A 113 9.87 -8.66 -0.56
N ARG A 114 9.65 -8.75 -1.88
CA ARG A 114 9.13 -7.63 -2.69
C ARG A 114 7.70 -7.25 -2.28
N LEU A 115 6.82 -8.22 -2.08
CA LEU A 115 5.44 -7.98 -1.63
C LEU A 115 5.37 -7.35 -0.23
N GLU A 116 6.21 -7.81 0.71
CA GLU A 116 6.29 -7.19 2.04
C GLU A 116 6.87 -5.77 1.97
N SER A 117 7.83 -5.50 1.08
CA SER A 117 8.34 -4.13 0.88
C SER A 117 7.26 -3.18 0.35
N LEU A 118 6.47 -3.63 -0.64
CA LEU A 118 5.30 -2.94 -1.17
C LEU A 118 4.27 -2.67 -0.07
N ARG A 119 4.01 -3.66 0.78
CA ARG A 119 3.10 -3.55 1.92
C ARG A 119 3.55 -2.47 2.89
N VAL A 120 4.84 -2.45 3.26
CA VAL A 120 5.41 -1.45 4.17
C VAL A 120 5.30 -0.05 3.58
N GLU A 121 5.59 0.11 2.28
CA GLU A 121 5.43 1.38 1.58
C GLU A 121 3.97 1.86 1.61
N ARG A 122 3.01 0.98 1.33
CA ARG A 122 1.58 1.30 1.32
C ARG A 122 1.05 1.67 2.71
N ILE A 123 1.48 0.96 3.76
CA ILE A 123 1.15 1.31 5.14
C ILE A 123 1.71 2.69 5.47
N ARG A 124 2.95 2.97 5.09
CA ARG A 124 3.60 4.26 5.35
C ARG A 124 2.88 5.40 4.63
N ALA A 125 2.57 5.23 3.35
CA ALA A 125 1.84 6.20 2.56
C ALA A 125 0.46 6.47 3.17
N THR A 126 -0.33 5.43 3.42
CA THR A 126 -1.68 5.58 4.01
C THR A 126 -1.64 6.20 5.40
N LYS A 127 -0.65 5.83 6.24
CA LYS A 127 -0.45 6.43 7.56
C LYS A 127 -0.18 7.92 7.44
N TRP A 128 0.71 8.34 6.56
CA TRP A 128 0.99 9.76 6.35
C TRP A 128 -0.20 10.51 5.78
N THR A 129 -0.91 9.93 4.81
CA THR A 129 -2.15 10.52 4.26
C THR A 129 -3.18 10.73 5.36
N LEU A 130 -3.43 9.72 6.21
CA LEU A 130 -4.39 9.82 7.30
C LEU A 130 -3.97 10.86 8.35
N LEU A 131 -2.66 10.91 8.67
CA LEU A 131 -2.12 11.84 9.64
C LEU A 131 -2.16 13.29 9.12
N CYS A 132 -1.85 13.51 7.85
CA CYS A 132 -1.88 14.82 7.22
C CYS A 132 -3.29 15.26 6.82
N SER A 133 -4.28 14.35 6.74
CA SER A 133 -5.63 14.64 6.28
C SER A 133 -6.31 15.80 7.05
N PRO A 134 -6.27 15.88 8.39
CA PRO A 134 -6.88 17.00 9.13
C PRO A 134 -6.21 18.33 8.82
N LEU A 135 -4.89 18.31 8.58
CA LEU A 135 -4.11 19.50 8.26
C LEU A 135 -4.35 19.98 6.82
N LEU A 136 -4.45 19.04 5.87
CA LEU A 136 -4.63 19.32 4.44
C LEU A 136 -6.09 19.66 4.08
N TRP A 137 -7.04 19.41 4.97
CA TRP A 137 -8.44 19.76 4.76
C TRP A 137 -8.64 21.27 4.55
N THR A 138 -7.97 22.10 5.36
CA THR A 138 -8.10 23.56 5.25
C THR A 138 -7.52 24.12 3.95
N PRO A 139 -6.28 23.78 3.55
CA PRO A 139 -5.76 24.13 2.22
C PRO A 139 -6.64 23.64 1.06
N LEU A 140 -7.17 22.42 1.15
CA LEU A 140 -8.07 21.86 0.15
C LEU A 140 -9.33 22.72 0.01
N LEU A 141 -9.96 23.09 1.13
CA LEU A 141 -11.15 23.93 1.15
C LEU A 141 -10.89 25.31 0.53
N ILE A 142 -9.77 25.95 0.87
CA ILE A 142 -9.38 27.27 0.32
C ILE A 142 -9.23 27.20 -1.20
N VAL A 143 -8.45 26.23 -1.68
CA VAL A 143 -8.17 26.07 -3.12
C VAL A 143 -9.42 25.63 -3.89
N ALA A 144 -10.25 24.76 -3.31
CA ALA A 144 -11.48 24.29 -3.97
C ALA A 144 -12.53 25.40 -4.06
N LEU A 145 -12.78 26.16 -2.98
CA LEU A 145 -13.74 27.27 -3.01
C LEU A 145 -13.32 28.34 -4.02
N LYS A 146 -12.05 28.75 -3.99
CA LYS A 146 -11.55 29.78 -4.91
C LYS A 146 -11.45 29.28 -6.35
N GLY A 147 -10.92 28.07 -6.55
CA GLY A 147 -10.64 27.52 -7.87
C GLY A 147 -11.86 26.98 -8.62
N LEU A 148 -12.85 26.40 -7.91
CA LEU A 148 -14.04 25.82 -8.54
C LEU A 148 -15.25 26.75 -8.51
N PHE A 149 -15.40 27.53 -7.43
CA PHE A 149 -16.59 28.36 -7.21
C PHE A 149 -16.29 29.87 -7.29
N GLY A 150 -15.02 30.27 -7.39
CA GLY A 150 -14.61 31.68 -7.37
C GLY A 150 -14.77 32.36 -6.00
N VAL A 151 -15.12 31.61 -4.96
CA VAL A 151 -15.45 32.12 -3.62
C VAL A 151 -14.19 32.24 -2.78
N ASP A 152 -13.99 33.42 -2.16
CA ASP A 152 -12.90 33.62 -1.21
C ASP A 152 -13.25 33.00 0.15
N ALA A 153 -12.51 31.94 0.53
CA ALA A 153 -12.65 31.26 1.81
C ALA A 153 -12.33 32.18 3.01
N TYR A 154 -11.46 33.16 2.82
CA TYR A 154 -11.09 34.12 3.86
C TYR A 154 -12.22 35.09 4.17
N GLU A 155 -13.00 35.48 3.16
CA GLU A 155 -14.16 36.38 3.32
C GLU A 155 -15.38 35.64 3.88
N THR A 156 -15.60 34.40 3.44
CA THR A 156 -16.77 33.60 3.84
C THR A 156 -16.64 32.96 5.22
N CYS A 157 -15.49 32.36 5.53
CA CYS A 157 -15.30 31.67 6.81
C CYS A 157 -14.57 32.53 7.87
N GLY A 158 -13.86 33.58 7.43
CA GLY A 158 -13.01 34.39 8.28
C GLY A 158 -11.63 33.75 8.54
N ALA A 159 -10.58 34.57 8.51
CA ALA A 159 -9.20 34.11 8.71
C ALA A 159 -8.98 33.39 10.06
N GLY A 160 -9.68 33.83 11.13
CA GLY A 160 -9.59 33.21 12.45
C GLY A 160 -10.06 31.75 12.46
N PHE A 161 -11.14 31.44 11.75
CA PHE A 161 -11.64 30.06 11.62
C PHE A 161 -10.65 29.17 10.85
N LEU A 162 -10.06 29.69 9.77
CA LEU A 162 -9.08 28.96 8.97
C LEU A 162 -7.80 28.67 9.79
N ILE A 163 -7.30 29.65 10.54
CA ILE A 163 -6.15 29.48 11.43
C ILE A 163 -6.47 28.49 12.54
N ALA A 164 -7.65 28.57 13.16
CA ALA A 164 -8.08 27.63 14.20
C ALA A 164 -8.14 26.19 13.67
N ASN A 165 -8.64 25.97 12.46
CA ASN A 165 -8.65 24.64 11.83
C ASN A 165 -7.23 24.14 11.53
N LEU A 166 -6.34 25.02 11.04
CA LEU A 166 -4.95 24.65 10.81
C LEU A 166 -4.25 24.22 12.11
N LEU A 167 -4.43 25.00 13.18
CA LEU A 167 -3.91 24.69 14.51
C LEU A 167 -4.52 23.40 15.07
N PHE A 168 -5.82 23.17 14.86
CA PHE A 168 -6.47 21.93 15.22
C PHE A 168 -5.84 20.74 14.49
N GLY A 169 -5.58 20.86 13.19
CA GLY A 169 -4.88 19.84 12.40
C GLY A 169 -3.48 19.52 12.98
N VAL A 170 -2.70 20.56 13.32
CA VAL A 170 -1.40 20.39 13.99
C VAL A 170 -1.55 19.69 15.34
N LEU A 171 -2.52 20.10 16.16
CA LEU A 171 -2.78 19.50 17.47
C LEU A 171 -3.15 18.02 17.34
N VAL A 172 -4.00 17.66 16.37
CA VAL A 172 -4.36 16.26 16.10
C VAL A 172 -3.13 15.44 15.72
N ILE A 173 -2.23 15.98 14.90
CA ILE A 173 -0.98 15.31 14.52
C ILE A 173 -0.10 15.09 15.76
N LEU A 174 0.09 16.13 16.58
CA LEU A 174 0.89 16.04 17.80
C LEU A 174 0.31 15.02 18.77
N LEU A 175 -1.01 15.02 18.97
CA LEU A 175 -1.69 14.08 19.84
C LEU A 175 -1.59 12.65 19.30
N ALA A 176 -1.77 12.45 17.99
CA ALA A 176 -1.62 11.14 17.36
C ALA A 176 -0.20 10.58 17.51
N VAL A 177 0.83 11.42 17.33
CA VAL A 177 2.24 11.03 17.55
C VAL A 177 2.49 10.74 19.03
N TRP A 178 1.98 11.56 19.94
CA TRP A 178 2.12 11.37 21.38
C TRP A 178 1.46 10.07 21.86
N ILE A 179 0.21 9.82 21.47
CA ILE A 179 -0.51 8.58 21.78
C ILE A 179 0.24 7.38 21.19
N SER A 180 0.68 7.48 19.94
CA SER A 180 1.42 6.40 19.29
C SER A 180 2.71 6.05 20.04
N ARG A 181 3.46 7.05 20.53
CA ARG A 181 4.66 6.82 21.34
C ARG A 181 4.35 6.27 22.73
N ARG A 182 3.32 6.82 23.40
CA ARG A 182 2.97 6.48 24.78
C ARG A 182 2.33 5.09 24.91
N TYR A 183 1.58 4.66 23.90
CA TYR A 183 0.78 3.44 23.92
C TYR A 183 1.18 2.42 22.85
N ALA A 184 2.36 2.56 22.22
CA ALA A 184 2.87 1.62 21.20
C ALA A 184 2.71 0.15 21.61
N ALA A 185 3.10 -0.18 22.85
CA ALA A 185 3.03 -1.55 23.38
C ALA A 185 1.60 -2.07 23.59
N ARG A 186 0.62 -1.18 23.83
CA ARG A 186 -0.80 -1.54 24.01
C ARG A 186 -1.58 -1.54 22.70
N MET A 187 -1.20 -0.69 21.75
CA MET A 187 -1.86 -0.59 20.44
C MET A 187 -1.77 -1.88 19.63
N GLY A 188 -0.67 -2.63 19.72
CA GLY A 188 -0.52 -3.92 19.05
C GLY A 188 -1.51 -5.01 19.50
N ARG A 189 -2.12 -4.86 20.68
CA ARG A 189 -3.07 -5.84 21.24
C ARG A 189 -4.54 -5.49 20.97
N SER A 190 -4.83 -4.32 20.39
CA SER A 190 -6.20 -3.90 20.12
C SER A 190 -6.74 -4.53 18.82
N PRO A 191 -7.89 -5.23 18.84
CA PRO A 191 -8.47 -5.85 17.65
C PRO A 191 -8.87 -4.82 16.59
N PHE A 192 -9.24 -3.61 17.00
CA PHE A 192 -9.53 -2.50 16.09
C PHE A 192 -8.29 -2.06 15.31
N VAL A 193 -7.17 -1.87 16.01
CA VAL A 193 -5.90 -1.44 15.39
C VAL A 193 -5.36 -2.52 14.46
N GLN A 194 -5.50 -3.79 14.82
CA GLN A 194 -5.11 -4.90 13.94
C GLN A 194 -6.00 -4.99 12.68
N ARG A 195 -7.31 -4.71 12.79
CA ARG A 195 -8.20 -4.64 11.63
C ARG A 195 -7.83 -3.46 10.74
N LEU A 196 -7.64 -2.27 11.31
CA LEU A 196 -7.20 -1.09 10.58
C LEU A 196 -5.86 -1.33 9.85
N MET A 197 -4.86 -1.91 10.53
CA MET A 197 -3.57 -2.23 9.90
C MET A 197 -3.68 -3.25 8.76
N ARG A 198 -4.63 -4.20 8.83
CA ARG A 198 -4.91 -5.14 7.73
C ARG A 198 -5.52 -4.43 6.52
N ASP A 199 -6.50 -3.55 6.76
CA ASP A 199 -7.15 -2.76 5.72
C ASP A 199 -6.14 -1.78 5.05
N LEU A 200 -5.30 -1.12 5.85
CA LEU A 200 -4.23 -0.23 5.37
C LEU A 200 -3.15 -0.98 4.57
N ALA A 201 -2.77 -2.18 5.00
CA ALA A 201 -1.85 -3.04 4.27
C ALA A 201 -2.45 -3.49 2.93
N GLY A 202 -3.77 -3.65 2.87
CA GLY A 202 -4.50 -4.17 1.73
C GLY A 202 -4.64 -5.67 1.82
N ASP A 203 -5.90 -6.12 1.86
CA ASP A 203 -6.24 -7.54 1.94
C ASP A 203 -5.58 -8.37 0.84
N SER A 204 -5.42 -7.79 -0.37
CA SER A 204 -4.77 -8.45 -1.50
C SER A 204 -3.28 -8.72 -1.27
N LEU A 205 -2.53 -7.79 -0.67
CA LEU A 205 -1.10 -7.96 -0.38
C LEU A 205 -0.89 -8.92 0.80
N ASN A 206 -1.72 -8.83 1.83
CA ASN A 206 -1.68 -9.76 2.97
C ASN A 206 -2.02 -11.20 2.52
N ALA A 207 -3.01 -11.36 1.65
CA ALA A 207 -3.38 -12.67 1.12
C ALA A 207 -2.24 -13.28 0.30
N ALA A 208 -1.60 -12.49 -0.57
CA ALA A 208 -0.45 -12.94 -1.36
C ALA A 208 0.76 -13.33 -0.47
N ALA A 209 1.13 -12.47 0.49
CA ALA A 209 2.27 -12.73 1.37
C ALA A 209 2.02 -13.90 2.35
N GLY A 210 0.82 -14.00 2.92
CA GLY A 210 0.44 -15.10 3.81
C GLY A 210 0.42 -16.44 3.10
N PHE A 211 -0.07 -16.47 1.85
CA PHE A 211 -0.08 -17.67 1.04
C PHE A 211 1.34 -18.12 0.65
N LEU A 212 2.20 -17.20 0.20
CA LEU A 212 3.58 -17.53 -0.10
C LEU A 212 4.32 -18.09 1.13
N ARG A 213 4.08 -17.53 2.32
CA ARG A 213 4.69 -18.02 3.57
C ARG A 213 4.29 -19.46 3.88
N SER A 214 3.08 -19.88 3.56
CA SER A 214 2.67 -21.28 3.75
C SER A 214 3.50 -22.24 2.90
N ILE A 215 3.84 -21.87 1.66
CA ILE A 215 4.61 -22.72 0.74
C ILE A 215 6.06 -22.84 1.19
N SER A 216 6.69 -21.72 1.57
CA SER A 216 8.06 -21.71 2.09
C SER A 216 8.21 -22.62 3.32
N ARG A 217 7.17 -22.69 4.17
CA ARG A 217 7.16 -23.59 5.31
C ARG A 217 7.10 -25.06 4.90
N PHE A 218 6.32 -25.38 3.86
CA PHE A 218 6.29 -26.74 3.30
C PHE A 218 7.64 -27.14 2.69
N GLU A 219 8.31 -26.24 1.96
CA GLU A 219 9.65 -26.51 1.39
C GLU A 219 10.73 -26.70 2.48
N GLU A 220 10.69 -25.91 3.56
CA GLU A 220 11.62 -26.07 4.69
C GLU A 220 11.40 -27.39 5.44
N ASP A 221 10.14 -27.79 5.66
CA ASP A 221 9.78 -29.03 6.34
C ASP A 221 10.15 -30.28 5.49
N GLU A 222 10.07 -30.18 4.15
CA GLU A 222 10.47 -31.25 3.22
C GLU A 222 12.00 -31.37 3.08
N SER A 223 12.74 -30.26 3.17
CA SER A 223 14.22 -30.27 3.13
C SER A 223 14.90 -30.82 4.40
N ARG A 224 14.13 -30.95 5.50
CA ARG A 224 14.60 -31.42 6.81
C ARG A 224 14.24 -32.88 7.09
N ALA A 225 13.37 -33.49 6.29
CA ALA A 225 12.99 -34.90 6.36
C ALA A 225 13.95 -35.77 5.54
#